data_AF-A0A520B7R1-F1
#
_entry.id   AF-A0A520B7R1-F1
#
_cell.length_a   1.000
_cell.length_b   1.000
_cell.length_c   1.000
_cell.angle_alpha   90.00
_cell.angle_beta   90.00
_cell.angle_gamma   90.00
#
_symmetry.space_group_name_H-M   'P 1'
#
loop_
_entity.id
_entity.type
_entity.pdbx_description
1 polymer ?
#
loop_
_entity_poly.entity_id
_entity_poly.type
_entity_poly.pdbx_seq_one_letter_code
_entity_poly.pdbx_strand_id
1 'polypeptide(L)'
;FYDYDDTRKATPSPRVAAIIDEWRAKTATPQRTITDQEILERTLYTMVNEGALILEEGKAQRASDIDVVWINGYGWPVYTGGPMFWASMLGHGTVVAGLEKHGFAVANSLRK
;
A
#
# COMPACT_ATOMS: atom_id res chain seq x y z
N PHE A 1 -13.76 -3.77 -10.65
CA PHE A 1 -13.79 -4.48 -9.35
C PHE A 1 -15.21 -4.65 -8.83
N TYR A 2 -16.00 -3.57 -8.79
CA TYR A 2 -17.42 -3.58 -8.38
C TYR A 2 -18.34 -3.32 -9.57
N ASP A 3 -19.57 -3.81 -9.46
CA ASP A 3 -20.71 -3.40 -10.29
C ASP A 3 -21.48 -2.28 -9.57
N TYR A 4 -22.12 -1.40 -10.33
CA TYR A 4 -22.84 -0.24 -9.80
C TYR A 4 -24.28 -0.27 -10.29
N ASP A 5 -25.23 -0.09 -9.38
CA ASP A 5 -26.64 0.06 -9.72
C ASP A 5 -26.98 1.49 -10.17
N ASP A 6 -28.26 1.72 -10.50
CA ASP A 6 -28.76 3.04 -10.93
C ASP A 6 -28.58 4.13 -9.87
N THR A 7 -28.42 3.76 -8.59
CA THR A 7 -28.12 4.68 -7.48
C THR A 7 -26.62 4.88 -7.23
N ARG A 8 -25.77 4.28 -8.09
CA ARG A 8 -24.30 4.23 -7.96
C ARG A 8 -23.83 3.50 -6.69
N LYS A 9 -24.63 2.59 -6.14
CA LYS A 9 -24.19 1.74 -5.03
C LYS A 9 -23.29 0.64 -5.58
N ALA A 10 -22.09 0.52 -5.00
CA ALA A 10 -21.12 -0.50 -5.37
C ALA A 10 -21.45 -1.86 -4.73
N THR A 11 -21.42 -2.92 -5.53
CA THR A 11 -21.48 -4.32 -5.06
C THR A 11 -20.37 -5.15 -5.70
N PRO A 12 -19.76 -6.13 -5.00
CA PRO A 12 -18.74 -6.99 -5.60
C PRO A 12 -19.23 -7.63 -6.89
N SER A 13 -18.45 -7.52 -7.96
CA SER A 13 -18.86 -7.98 -9.29
C SER A 13 -18.65 -9.49 -9.46
N PRO A 14 -19.71 -10.28 -9.74
CA PRO A 14 -19.56 -11.71 -10.05
C PRO A 14 -18.69 -11.96 -11.28
N ARG A 15 -18.70 -11.03 -12.25
CA ARG A 15 -17.87 -11.13 -13.46
C ARG A 15 -16.40 -10.99 -13.13
N VAL A 16 -16.04 -10.06 -12.25
CA VAL A 16 -14.64 -9.90 -11.80
C VAL A 16 -14.17 -11.13 -11.03
N ALA A 17 -15.02 -11.70 -10.16
CA ALA A 17 -14.70 -12.94 -9.45
C ALA A 17 -14.40 -14.09 -10.43
N ALA A 18 -15.26 -14.27 -11.46
CA ALA A 18 -15.04 -15.28 -12.49
C ALA A 18 -13.71 -15.08 -13.25
N ILE A 19 -13.36 -13.84 -13.63
CA ILE A 19 -12.08 -13.54 -14.29
C ILE A 19 -10.89 -13.92 -13.40
N ILE A 20 -10.96 -13.61 -12.10
CA ILE A 20 -9.91 -13.96 -11.14
C ILE A 20 -9.78 -15.49 -11.02
N ASP A 21 -10.89 -16.22 -10.92
CA ASP A 21 -10.89 -17.68 -10.79
C ASP A 21 -10.41 -18.39 -12.07
N GLU A 22 -10.81 -17.90 -13.25
CA GLU A 22 -10.29 -18.36 -14.54
C GLU A 22 -8.77 -18.15 -14.62
N TRP A 23 -8.27 -16.99 -14.20
CA TRP A 23 -6.84 -16.71 -14.17
C TRP A 23 -6.10 -17.65 -13.22
N ARG A 24 -6.61 -17.85 -12.00
CA ARG A 24 -6.04 -18.78 -11.00
C ARG A 24 -5.92 -20.20 -11.54
N ALA A 25 -6.96 -20.68 -12.22
CA ALA A 25 -6.97 -22.00 -12.85
C ALA A 25 -5.91 -22.10 -13.97
N LYS A 26 -5.77 -21.05 -14.79
CA LYS A 26 -4.81 -21.01 -15.91
C LYS A 26 -3.36 -21.00 -15.45
N THR A 27 -3.03 -20.28 -14.38
CA THR A 27 -1.63 -20.10 -13.93
C THR A 27 -1.21 -21.09 -12.85
N ALA A 28 -2.10 -21.99 -12.43
CA ALA A 28 -1.89 -22.91 -11.31
C ALA A 28 -1.37 -22.19 -10.05
N THR A 29 -1.80 -20.93 -9.82
CA THR A 29 -1.33 -20.13 -8.69
C THR A 29 -1.92 -20.67 -7.40
N PRO A 30 -1.09 -21.13 -6.44
CA PRO A 30 -1.58 -21.65 -5.16
C PRO A 30 -2.38 -20.60 -4.42
N GLN A 31 -3.60 -20.95 -4.01
CA GLN A 31 -4.40 -20.09 -3.15
C GLN A 31 -3.95 -20.26 -1.70
N ARG A 32 -3.86 -19.14 -0.99
CA ARG A 32 -3.54 -19.09 0.43
C ARG A 32 -4.34 -17.99 1.09
N THR A 33 -4.53 -18.12 2.40
CA THR A 33 -5.10 -17.04 3.19
C THR A 33 -4.14 -15.86 3.19
N ILE A 34 -4.65 -14.68 2.85
CA ILE A 34 -3.96 -13.41 3.00
C ILE A 34 -4.57 -12.72 4.23
N THR A 35 -3.77 -12.44 5.25
CA THR A 35 -4.25 -11.78 6.46
C THR A 35 -4.33 -10.27 6.26
N ASP A 36 -5.14 -9.58 7.07
CA ASP A 36 -5.23 -8.11 7.05
C ASP A 36 -3.87 -7.45 7.24
N GLN A 37 -3.05 -8.03 8.13
CA GLN A 37 -1.68 -7.57 8.37
C GLN A 37 -0.80 -7.70 7.12
N GLU A 38 -0.90 -8.81 6.37
CA GLU A 38 -0.17 -8.94 5.11
C GLU A 38 -0.65 -7.93 4.06
N ILE A 39 -1.97 -7.72 3.94
CA ILE A 39 -2.52 -6.71 3.02
C ILE A 39 -1.94 -5.35 3.37
N LEU A 40 -1.95 -4.97 4.65
CA LEU A 40 -1.38 -3.71 5.13
C LEU A 40 0.11 -3.60 4.81
N GLU A 41 0.90 -4.61 5.14
CA GLU A 41 2.36 -4.62 4.86
C GLU A 41 2.64 -4.46 3.37
N ARG A 42 1.95 -5.21 2.50
CA ARG A 42 2.21 -5.21 1.05
C ARG A 42 1.70 -3.96 0.36
N THR A 43 0.70 -3.27 0.91
CA THR A 43 0.09 -2.09 0.31
C THR A 43 0.60 -0.78 0.90
N LEU A 44 0.75 -0.68 2.22
CA LEU A 44 1.10 0.58 2.87
C LEU A 44 2.60 0.72 3.09
N TYR A 45 3.32 -0.35 3.47
CA TYR A 45 4.78 -0.22 3.66
C TYR A 45 5.49 0.04 2.34
N THR A 46 4.97 -0.49 1.24
CA THR A 46 5.49 -0.20 -0.11
C THR A 46 5.30 1.27 -0.50
N MET A 47 4.21 1.91 -0.06
CA MET A 47 3.98 3.36 -0.26
C MET A 47 4.91 4.21 0.59
N VAL A 48 5.18 3.80 1.84
CA VAL A 48 6.19 4.44 2.70
C VAL A 48 7.57 4.34 2.06
N ASN A 49 7.91 3.16 1.54
CA ASN A 49 9.18 2.92 0.84
C ASN A 49 9.33 3.82 -0.38
N GLU A 50 8.27 3.95 -1.17
CA GLU A 50 8.28 4.86 -2.33
C GLU A 50 8.42 6.33 -1.90
N GLY A 51 7.75 6.74 -0.83
CA GLY A 51 7.94 8.07 -0.25
C GLY A 51 9.40 8.32 0.18
N ALA A 52 10.07 7.32 0.72
CA ALA A 52 11.48 7.39 1.06
C ALA A 52 12.38 7.49 -0.19
N LEU A 53 12.09 6.73 -1.25
CA LEU A 53 12.80 6.84 -2.53
C LEU A 53 12.62 8.21 -3.19
N ILE A 54 11.40 8.76 -3.18
CA ILE A 54 11.09 10.12 -3.66
C ILE A 54 11.96 11.18 -2.94
N LEU A 55 12.21 11.01 -1.64
CA LEU A 55 13.10 11.89 -0.89
C LEU A 55 14.57 11.69 -1.27
N GLU A 56 15.03 10.44 -1.42
CA GLU A 56 16.39 10.12 -1.87
C GLU A 56 16.70 10.68 -3.26
N GLU A 57 15.72 10.67 -4.15
CA GLU A 57 15.80 11.23 -5.50
C GLU A 57 15.64 12.75 -5.55
N GLY A 58 15.37 13.39 -4.41
CA GLY A 58 15.17 14.84 -4.31
C GLY A 58 13.92 15.35 -5.02
N LYS A 59 12.90 14.50 -5.22
CA LYS A 59 11.62 14.88 -5.85
C LYS A 59 10.70 15.62 -4.89
N ALA A 60 10.83 15.34 -3.59
CA ALA A 60 10.24 16.11 -2.52
C ALA A 60 11.35 16.67 -1.62
N GLN A 61 11.10 17.84 -1.00
CA GLN A 61 12.10 18.46 -0.13
C GLN A 61 12.11 17.81 1.26
N ARG A 62 10.92 17.44 1.78
CA ARG A 62 10.76 16.89 3.13
C ARG A 62 9.63 15.86 3.16
N ALA A 63 9.70 14.94 4.13
CA ALA A 63 8.66 13.92 4.35
C ALA A 63 7.26 14.51 4.53
N SER A 64 7.14 15.66 5.21
CA SER A 64 5.87 16.36 5.39
C SER A 64 5.23 16.81 4.07
N ASP A 65 6.02 17.10 3.03
CA ASP A 65 5.49 17.52 1.74
C ASP A 65 4.76 16.34 1.06
N ILE A 66 5.27 15.11 1.26
CA ILE A 66 4.61 13.86 0.83
C ILE A 66 3.34 13.63 1.65
N ASP A 67 3.42 13.77 2.98
CA ASP A 67 2.27 13.59 3.86
C ASP A 67 1.10 14.51 3.50
N VAL A 68 1.37 15.80 3.23
CA VAL A 68 0.35 16.77 2.82
C VAL A 68 -0.35 16.35 1.52
N VAL A 69 0.39 15.82 0.54
CA VAL A 69 -0.18 15.30 -0.72
C VAL A 69 -1.08 14.10 -0.44
N TRP A 70 -0.68 13.19 0.45
CA TRP A 70 -1.48 12.02 0.78
C TRP A 70 -2.77 12.35 1.54
N ILE A 71 -2.71 13.28 2.49
CA ILE A 71 -3.89 13.75 3.23
C ILE A 71 -4.89 14.43 2.28
N ASN A 72 -4.43 15.40 1.49
CA ASN A 72 -5.31 16.25 0.71
C ASN A 72 -5.65 15.69 -0.68
N GLY A 73 -4.79 14.85 -1.25
CA GLY A 73 -4.93 14.30 -2.60
C GLY A 73 -5.49 12.88 -2.63
N TYR A 74 -5.13 12.04 -1.66
CA TYR A 74 -5.46 10.61 -1.65
C TYR A 74 -6.35 10.19 -0.48
N GLY A 75 -6.76 11.14 0.37
CA GLY A 75 -7.67 10.89 1.48
C GLY A 75 -7.06 10.09 2.63
N TRP A 76 -5.75 10.24 2.86
CA TRP A 76 -5.10 9.59 4.01
C TRP A 76 -5.76 10.02 5.32
N PRO A 77 -5.97 9.10 6.30
CA PRO A 77 -6.62 9.44 7.56
C PRO A 77 -5.82 10.49 8.34
N VAL A 78 -6.32 11.73 8.37
CA VAL A 78 -5.58 12.89 8.94
C VAL A 78 -5.14 12.69 10.38
N TYR A 79 -5.88 11.92 11.18
CA TYR A 79 -5.54 11.65 12.58
C TYR A 79 -4.33 10.72 12.75
N THR A 80 -3.82 10.11 11.67
CA THR A 80 -2.54 9.38 11.66
C THR A 80 -1.39 10.19 11.07
N GLY A 81 -1.59 11.49 10.81
CA GLY A 81 -0.62 12.35 10.14
C GLY A 81 -0.65 12.13 8.64
N GLY A 82 0.36 11.46 8.12
CA GLY A 82 0.49 11.00 6.73
C GLY A 82 1.29 9.69 6.69
N PRO A 83 1.49 9.04 5.53
CA PRO A 83 2.21 7.77 5.47
C PRO A 83 3.64 7.85 6.02
N MET A 84 4.36 8.95 5.81
CA MET A 84 5.73 9.12 6.30
C MET A 84 5.74 9.34 7.82
N PHE A 85 4.88 10.21 8.33
CA PHE A 85 4.71 10.40 9.77
C PHE A 85 4.26 9.10 10.47
N TRP A 86 3.26 8.41 9.91
CA TRP A 86 2.74 7.14 10.42
C TRP A 86 3.83 6.06 10.48
N ALA A 87 4.66 5.95 9.44
CA ALA A 87 5.80 5.04 9.43
C ALA A 87 6.83 5.36 10.53
N SER A 88 7.08 6.63 10.80
CA SER A 88 7.99 7.04 11.88
C SER A 88 7.44 6.67 13.27
N MET A 89 6.13 6.79 13.47
CA MET A 89 5.44 6.36 14.70
C MET A 89 5.46 4.84 14.88
N LEU A 90 5.32 4.09 13.79
CA LEU A 90 5.42 2.63 13.78
C LEU A 90 6.88 2.13 13.97
N GLY A 91 7.85 3.00 13.66
CA GLY A 91 9.27 2.70 13.61
C GLY A 91 9.68 2.16 12.25
N HIS A 92 10.69 2.77 11.63
CA HIS A 92 11.17 2.36 10.29
C HIS A 92 11.64 0.90 10.26
N GLY A 93 12.23 0.39 11.35
CA GLY A 93 12.63 -1.03 11.45
C GLY A 93 11.48 -2.01 11.22
N THR A 94 10.27 -1.68 11.69
CA THR A 94 9.06 -2.49 11.46
C THR A 94 8.67 -2.49 9.98
N VAL A 95 8.74 -1.33 9.34
CA VAL A 95 8.43 -1.16 7.90
C VAL A 95 9.43 -1.94 7.06
N VAL A 96 10.73 -1.79 7.34
CA VAL A 96 11.82 -2.51 6.66
C VAL A 96 11.63 -4.03 6.79
N ALA A 97 11.40 -4.53 8.00
CA ALA A 97 11.20 -5.97 8.22
C ALA A 97 10.00 -6.51 7.44
N GLY A 98 8.89 -5.75 7.39
CA GLY A 98 7.71 -6.13 6.60
C GLY A 98 7.98 -6.14 5.09
N LEU A 99 8.71 -5.14 4.57
CA LEU A 99 9.09 -5.08 3.16
C LEU A 99 9.99 -6.28 2.78
N GLU A 100 11.01 -6.56 3.58
CA GLU A 100 11.92 -7.68 3.36
C GLU A 100 11.21 -9.03 3.43
N LYS A 101 10.32 -9.21 4.42
CA LYS A 101 9.48 -10.41 4.57
C LYS A 101 8.69 -10.73 3.29
N HIS A 102 8.26 -9.71 2.55
CA HIS A 102 7.51 -9.87 1.30
C HIS A 102 8.37 -9.73 0.03
N GLY A 103 9.70 -9.66 0.18
CA GLY A 103 10.64 -9.64 -0.93
C GLY A 103 10.75 -8.30 -1.68
N PHE A 104 10.35 -7.18 -1.06
CA PHE A 104 10.51 -5.87 -1.67
C PHE A 104 11.91 -5.29 -1.43
N ALA A 105 12.42 -4.56 -2.43
CA ALA A 105 13.61 -3.74 -2.26
C ALA A 105 13.30 -2.54 -1.33
N VAL A 106 14.25 -2.18 -0.48
CA VAL A 106 14.05 -1.18 0.58
C VAL A 106 14.94 0.03 0.34
N ALA A 107 14.37 1.22 0.46
CA ALA A 107 15.07 2.50 0.40
C ALA A 107 16.17 2.59 1.47
N ASN A 108 17.34 3.13 1.11
CA ASN A 108 18.49 3.18 2.01
C ASN A 108 18.23 4.08 3.22
N SER A 109 17.45 5.15 3.04
CA SER A 109 17.06 6.12 4.06
C SER A 109 16.18 5.52 5.15
N LEU A 110 15.41 4.45 4.86
CA LEU A 110 14.61 3.76 5.88
C LEU A 110 15.45 2.87 6.81
N ARG A 111 16.70 2.57 6.44
CA ARG A 111 17.62 1.74 7.24
C ARG A 111 18.52 2.53 8.18
N LYS A 112 18.50 3.86 8.08
CA LYS A 112 19.28 4.78 8.91
C LYS A 112 18.51 5.11 10.19
#